data_AF-A0A960AH72-F1
#
_entry.id   AF-A0A960AH72-F1
#
_cell.length_a   1.000
_cell.length_b   1.000
_cell.length_c   1.000
_cell.angle_alpha   90.00
_cell.angle_beta   90.00
_cell.angle_gamma   90.00
#
_symmetry.space_group_name_H-M   'P 1'
#
loop_
_entity.id
_entity.type
_entity.pdbx_description
1 polymer ?
#
loop_
_entity_poly.entity_id
_entity_poly.type
_entity_poly.pdbx_seq_one_letter_code
_entity_poly.pdbx_strand_id
1 'polypeptide(L)'
;MTWREQVRALRDQGFDVLDWLSAVQESHGAVVITACFVRSDQPAEARLLTAPAPVASIADMYPSAVWHERETAEMFEVDFAGHPDPRPLLVPEEQRGVLRKDAALPARLEPWPGAVDPAKPRRVQDPPGTPWR
;
A
#
# COMPACT_ATOMS: atom_id res chain seq x y z
N MET A 1 14.13 19.46 -8.27
CA MET A 1 13.64 18.65 -9.41
C MET A 1 12.29 18.08 -9.01
N THR A 2 11.26 18.26 -9.83
CA THR A 2 9.91 17.76 -9.56
C THR A 2 9.85 16.23 -9.70
N TRP A 3 8.77 15.60 -9.25
CA TRP A 3 8.53 14.16 -9.45
C TRP A 3 8.64 13.75 -10.92
N ARG A 4 7.93 14.44 -11.82
CA ARG A 4 7.93 14.14 -13.26
C ARG A 4 9.28 14.38 -13.92
N GLU A 5 10.05 15.38 -13.48
CA GLU A 5 11.42 15.62 -13.97
C GLU A 5 12.36 14.46 -13.59
N GLN A 6 12.24 13.92 -12.38
CA GLN A 6 13.00 12.73 -11.95
C GLN A 6 12.65 11.49 -12.76
N VAL A 7 11.36 11.26 -12.97
CA VAL A 7 10.88 10.14 -13.78
C VAL A 7 11.37 10.26 -15.23
N ARG A 8 11.32 11.47 -15.81
CA ARG A 8 11.87 11.72 -17.16
C ARG A 8 13.37 11.47 -17.21
N ALA A 9 14.12 11.95 -16.21
CA ALA A 9 15.56 11.75 -16.16
C ALA A 9 15.94 10.26 -16.05
N LEU A 10 15.16 9.44 -15.35
CA LEU A 10 15.36 7.98 -15.34
C LEU A 10 15.04 7.36 -16.71
N ARG A 11 13.95 7.78 -17.35
CA ARG A 11 13.61 7.31 -18.70
C ARG A 11 14.72 7.60 -19.69
N ASP A 12 15.30 8.81 -19.64
CA ASP A 12 16.40 9.23 -20.50
C ASP A 12 17.70 8.44 -20.23
N GLN A 13 17.84 7.84 -19.03
CA GLN A 13 18.92 6.92 -18.67
C GLN A 13 18.65 5.46 -19.10
N GLY A 14 17.51 5.18 -19.73
CA GLY A 14 17.15 3.86 -20.24
C GLY A 14 16.30 3.00 -19.30
N PHE A 15 15.77 3.55 -18.20
CA PHE A 15 14.79 2.84 -17.36
C PHE A 15 13.41 2.87 -18.05
N ASP A 16 13.18 1.95 -18.97
CA ASP A 16 12.05 1.95 -19.90
C ASP A 16 10.81 1.21 -19.38
N VAL A 17 10.90 0.51 -18.25
CA VAL A 17 9.80 -0.24 -17.64
C VAL A 17 9.49 0.34 -16.26
N LEU A 18 8.22 0.67 -16.01
CA LEU A 18 7.67 0.84 -14.67
C LEU A 18 7.19 -0.53 -14.19
N ASP A 19 7.87 -1.08 -13.19
CA ASP A 19 7.61 -2.41 -12.63
C ASP A 19 6.44 -2.38 -11.65
N TRP A 20 6.44 -1.42 -10.71
CA TRP A 20 5.33 -1.17 -9.80
C TRP A 20 5.32 0.27 -9.30
N LEU A 21 4.14 0.75 -8.88
CA LEU A 21 3.95 1.99 -8.15
C LEU A 21 2.93 1.73 -7.03
N SER A 22 3.28 2.16 -5.82
CA SER A 22 2.40 2.06 -4.65
C SER A 22 2.68 3.21 -3.68
N ALA A 23 2.10 3.16 -2.49
CA ALA A 23 2.31 4.15 -1.46
C ALA A 23 2.45 3.53 -0.06
N VAL A 24 2.91 4.34 0.88
CA VAL A 24 2.90 4.03 2.30
C VAL A 24 2.47 5.27 3.08
N GLN A 25 1.57 5.10 4.04
CA GLN A 25 1.31 6.16 5.02
C GLN A 25 2.37 6.06 6.12
N GLU A 26 3.17 7.10 6.30
CA GLU A 26 4.14 7.22 7.37
C GLU A 26 3.45 7.42 8.73
N SER A 27 4.18 7.18 9.83
CA SER A 27 3.63 7.27 11.20
C SER A 27 3.07 8.67 11.55
N HIS A 28 3.49 9.70 10.82
CA HIS A 28 3.02 11.08 10.98
C HIS A 28 1.86 11.44 10.03
N GLY A 29 1.24 10.45 9.39
CA GLY A 29 0.06 10.60 8.55
C GLY A 29 0.32 10.95 7.08
N ALA A 30 1.55 11.36 6.73
CA ALA A 30 1.92 11.66 5.34
C ALA A 30 1.94 10.40 4.48
N VAL A 31 1.36 10.46 3.28
CA VAL A 31 1.45 9.37 2.30
C VAL A 31 2.63 9.62 1.37
N VAL A 32 3.50 8.62 1.21
CA VAL A 32 4.67 8.65 0.33
C VAL A 32 4.43 7.69 -0.82
N ILE A 33 4.43 8.21 -2.05
CA ILE A 33 4.39 7.42 -3.28
C ILE A 33 5.78 6.87 -3.54
N THR A 34 5.86 5.59 -3.91
CA THR A 34 7.10 4.93 -4.37
C THR A 34 6.85 4.27 -5.71
N ALA A 35 7.75 4.48 -6.66
CA ALA A 35 7.73 3.83 -7.97
C ALA A 35 9.07 3.13 -8.25
N CYS A 36 9.00 1.92 -8.79
CA CYS A 36 10.13 1.11 -9.20
C CYS A 36 10.24 1.09 -10.72
N PHE A 37 11.40 1.54 -11.22
CA PHE A 37 11.73 1.54 -12.62
C PHE A 37 12.86 0.56 -12.88
N VAL A 38 12.75 -0.22 -13.94
CA VAL A 38 13.77 -1.18 -14.37
C VAL A 38 14.11 -0.96 -15.84
N ARG A 39 15.26 -1.47 -16.25
CA ARG A 39 15.63 -1.52 -17.66
C ARG A 39 15.22 -2.88 -18.25
N SER A 40 14.56 -2.89 -19.39
CA SER A 40 14.12 -4.15 -20.04
C SER A 40 15.29 -5.03 -20.46
N ASP A 41 16.43 -4.42 -20.82
CA ASP A 41 17.66 -5.12 -21.19
C ASP A 41 18.45 -5.66 -19.99
N GLN A 42 18.24 -5.08 -18.80
CA GLN A 42 18.97 -5.38 -17.57
C GLN A 42 18.01 -5.32 -16.36
N PRO A 43 17.06 -6.28 -16.24
CA PRO A 43 15.98 -6.20 -15.26
C PRO A 43 16.44 -6.29 -13.79
N ALA A 44 17.68 -6.72 -13.55
CA ALA A 44 18.29 -6.68 -12.21
C ALA A 44 18.65 -5.24 -11.76
N GLU A 45 18.74 -4.28 -12.69
CA GLU A 45 18.97 -2.87 -12.36
C GLU A 45 17.65 -2.16 -12.10
N ALA A 46 17.27 -2.04 -10.83
CA ALA A 46 16.13 -1.26 -10.40
C ALA A 46 16.53 0.14 -9.88
N ARG A 47 15.63 1.11 -10.05
CA ARG A 47 15.69 2.42 -9.40
C ARG A 47 14.35 2.72 -8.75
N LEU A 48 14.42 3.15 -7.49
CA LEU A 48 13.26 3.59 -6.73
C LEU A 48 13.23 5.12 -6.72
N LEU A 49 12.09 5.70 -7.05
CA LEU A 49 11.80 7.10 -6.77
C LEU A 49 10.70 7.18 -5.72
N THR A 50 10.86 8.11 -4.80
CA THR A 50 9.86 8.41 -3.77
C THR A 50 9.50 9.88 -3.78
N ALA A 51 8.24 10.18 -3.48
CA ALA A 51 7.78 11.56 -3.30
C ALA A 51 6.57 11.60 -2.36
N PRO A 52 6.44 12.64 -1.53
CA PRO A 52 5.22 12.85 -0.77
C PRO A 52 4.04 13.10 -1.72
N ALA A 53 2.89 12.50 -1.42
CA ALA A 53 1.64 12.79 -2.12
C ALA A 53 1.16 14.23 -1.83
N PRO A 54 0.46 14.88 -2.77
CA PRO A 54 0.10 14.38 -4.10
C PRO A 54 1.24 14.51 -5.12
N VAL A 55 1.22 13.64 -6.14
CA VAL A 55 2.15 13.70 -7.28
C VAL A 55 1.40 13.81 -8.59
N ALA A 56 2.05 14.29 -9.64
CA ALA A 56 1.45 14.25 -10.98
C ALA A 56 1.56 12.84 -11.57
N SER A 57 0.52 12.39 -12.27
CA SER A 57 0.49 11.12 -12.99
C SER A 57 1.68 11.02 -13.94
N ILE A 58 2.18 9.82 -14.19
CA ILE A 58 3.24 9.51 -15.15
C ILE A 58 2.76 8.60 -16.29
N ALA A 59 1.44 8.42 -16.43
CA ALA A 59 0.82 7.55 -17.42
C ALA A 59 1.17 7.89 -18.88
N ASP A 60 1.45 9.15 -19.19
CA ASP A 60 1.94 9.58 -20.52
C ASP A 60 3.38 9.12 -20.80
N MET A 61 4.17 8.90 -19.76
CA MET A 61 5.53 8.39 -19.86
C MET A 61 5.59 6.86 -19.78
N TYR A 62 4.80 6.28 -18.88
CA TYR A 62 4.72 4.85 -18.63
C TYR A 62 3.25 4.41 -18.63
N PRO A 63 2.74 3.83 -19.73
CA PRO A 63 1.34 3.44 -19.84
C PRO A 63 0.88 2.44 -18.76
N SER A 64 1.77 1.62 -18.21
CA SER A 64 1.46 0.73 -17.08
C SER A 64 1.05 1.48 -15.82
N ALA A 65 1.45 2.75 -15.67
CA ALA A 65 1.10 3.57 -14.51
C ALA A 65 -0.40 3.76 -14.35
N VAL A 66 -1.20 3.70 -15.44
CA VAL A 66 -2.66 3.87 -15.37
C VAL A 66 -3.31 2.92 -14.36
N TRP A 67 -2.85 1.67 -14.28
CA TRP A 67 -3.41 0.70 -13.34
C TRP A 67 -2.87 0.90 -11.93
N HIS A 68 -1.55 1.08 -11.80
CA HIS A 68 -0.92 1.27 -10.50
C HIS A 68 -1.37 2.57 -9.79
N GLU A 69 -1.54 3.66 -10.54
CA GLU A 69 -2.01 4.94 -10.00
C GLU A 69 -3.47 4.84 -9.55
N ARG A 70 -4.34 4.13 -10.30
CA ARG A 70 -5.73 3.88 -9.88
C ARG A 70 -5.83 3.02 -8.62
N GLU A 71 -5.10 1.92 -8.59
CA GLU A 71 -5.01 1.04 -7.40
C GLU A 71 -4.51 1.83 -6.19
N THR A 72 -3.41 2.58 -6.34
CA THR A 72 -2.82 3.36 -5.25
C THR A 72 -3.75 4.49 -4.77
N ALA A 73 -4.40 5.19 -5.71
CA ALA A 73 -5.36 6.24 -5.41
C ALA A 73 -6.51 5.72 -4.55
N GLU A 74 -7.00 4.52 -4.86
CA GLU A 74 -8.10 3.90 -4.15
C GLU A 74 -7.68 3.33 -2.78
N MET A 75 -6.53 2.67 -2.70
CA MET A 75 -6.02 2.05 -1.49
C MET A 75 -5.56 3.04 -0.42
N PHE A 76 -5.03 4.20 -0.83
CA PHE A 76 -4.45 5.21 0.07
C PHE A 76 -5.20 6.55 0.08
N GLU A 77 -6.23 6.69 -0.76
CA GLU A 77 -7.01 7.92 -0.92
C GLU A 77 -6.13 9.11 -1.31
N VAL A 78 -5.41 8.96 -2.43
CA VAL A 78 -4.46 9.96 -2.97
C VAL A 78 -4.75 10.31 -4.42
N ASP A 79 -4.41 11.53 -4.81
CA ASP A 79 -4.63 12.04 -6.17
C ASP A 79 -3.36 12.01 -7.04
N PHE A 80 -3.53 11.62 -8.30
CA PHE A 80 -2.52 11.72 -9.35
C PHE A 80 -2.92 12.79 -10.38
N ALA A 81 -2.34 13.98 -10.28
CA ALA A 81 -2.73 15.10 -11.14
C ALA A 81 -2.45 14.79 -12.62
N GLY A 82 -3.48 14.93 -13.48
CA GLY A 82 -3.39 14.65 -14.91
C GLY A 82 -3.59 13.17 -15.31
N HIS A 83 -4.05 12.31 -14.38
CA HIS A 83 -4.36 10.92 -14.69
C HIS A 83 -5.46 10.80 -15.77
N PRO A 84 -5.29 9.96 -16.81
CA PRO A 84 -6.23 9.89 -17.94
C PRO A 84 -7.59 9.24 -17.60
N ASP A 85 -7.64 8.34 -16.62
CA ASP A 85 -8.86 7.62 -16.22
C ASP A 85 -8.93 7.37 -14.68
N PRO A 86 -9.39 8.33 -13.86
CA PRO A 86 -9.36 8.22 -12.40
C PRO A 86 -10.53 7.41 -11.79
N ARG A 87 -11.17 6.53 -12.56
CA ARG A 87 -12.29 5.72 -12.05
C ARG A 87 -11.78 4.66 -11.04
N PRO A 88 -12.55 4.36 -9.97
CA PRO A 88 -12.22 3.26 -9.04
C PRO A 88 -12.03 1.92 -9.78
N LEU A 89 -11.28 1.02 -9.15
CA LEU A 89 -10.82 -0.22 -9.76
C LEU A 89 -11.12 -1.47 -8.91
N LEU A 90 -10.77 -1.48 -7.63
CA LEU A 90 -10.65 -2.70 -6.83
C LEU A 90 -11.71 -2.84 -5.74
N VAL A 91 -12.08 -1.77 -5.05
CA VAL A 91 -12.92 -1.81 -3.86
C VAL A 91 -14.20 -1.00 -4.04
N PRO A 92 -15.24 -1.33 -3.27
CA PRO A 92 -16.40 -0.46 -3.15
C PRO A 92 -16.00 0.94 -2.64
N GLU A 93 -16.81 1.96 -2.97
CA GLU A 93 -16.51 3.36 -2.63
C GLU A 93 -16.38 3.58 -1.11
N GLU A 94 -17.14 2.83 -0.31
CA GLU A 94 -17.11 2.85 1.15
C GLU A 94 -15.84 2.21 1.76
N GLN A 95 -15.02 1.53 0.96
CA GLN A 95 -13.78 0.86 1.36
C GLN A 95 -12.53 1.54 0.79
N ARG A 96 -12.62 2.79 0.32
CA ARG A 96 -11.44 3.57 -0.04
C ARG A 96 -10.53 3.78 1.17
N GLY A 97 -9.23 3.86 0.93
CA GLY A 97 -8.25 4.12 1.97
C GLY A 97 -7.98 2.95 2.93
N VAL A 98 -8.43 1.72 2.63
CA VAL A 98 -8.27 0.56 3.54
C VAL A 98 -6.82 0.18 3.88
N LEU A 99 -5.84 0.60 3.07
CA LEU A 99 -4.41 0.37 3.36
C LEU A 99 -3.75 1.53 4.13
N ARG A 100 -4.51 2.58 4.43
CA ARG A 100 -4.06 3.64 5.32
C ARG A 100 -3.89 3.09 6.74
N LYS A 101 -2.84 3.51 7.44
CA LYS A 101 -2.54 3.07 8.80
C LYS A 101 -3.57 3.57 9.82
N ASP A 102 -4.28 4.66 9.49
CA ASP A 102 -5.36 5.22 10.30
C ASP A 102 -6.74 4.59 10.02
N ALA A 103 -6.86 3.74 8.99
CA ALA A 103 -8.10 3.06 8.67
C ALA A 103 -8.42 1.95 9.68
N ALA A 104 -9.66 1.93 10.17
CA ALA A 104 -10.12 0.88 11.07
C ALA A 104 -10.36 -0.43 10.30
N LEU A 105 -9.70 -1.51 10.71
CA LEU A 105 -9.93 -2.85 10.13
C LEU A 105 -11.26 -3.42 10.64
N PRO A 106 -12.24 -3.76 9.78
CA PRO A 106 -13.55 -4.27 10.20
C PRO A 106 -13.46 -5.52 11.09
N ALA A 107 -12.47 -6.40 10.83
CA ALA A 107 -12.25 -7.61 11.64
C ALA A 107 -11.84 -7.32 13.11
N ARG A 108 -11.43 -6.09 13.44
CA ARG A 108 -11.21 -5.66 14.84
C ARG A 108 -12.49 -5.17 15.53
N LEU A 109 -13.57 -4.99 14.78
CA LEU A 109 -14.88 -4.61 15.31
C LEU A 109 -15.69 -5.83 15.73
N GLU A 110 -15.44 -7.00 15.14
CA GLU A 110 -16.12 -8.22 15.54
C GLU A 110 -15.54 -8.75 16.86
N PRO A 111 -16.40 -9.05 17.86
CA PRO A 111 -15.95 -9.71 19.08
C PRO A 111 -15.30 -11.05 18.71
N TRP A 112 -14.16 -11.34 19.32
CA TRP A 112 -13.49 -12.62 19.13
C TRP A 112 -14.47 -13.79 19.39
N PRO A 113 -14.70 -14.71 18.41
CA PRO A 113 -15.72 -15.75 18.52
C PRO A 113 -15.41 -16.80 19.60
N GLY A 114 -14.17 -16.82 20.10
CA GLY A 114 -13.74 -17.66 21.22
C GLY A 114 -13.72 -16.93 22.56
N ALA A 115 -14.54 -15.89 22.76
CA ALA A 115 -14.71 -15.27 24.07
C ALA A 115 -14.96 -16.36 25.12
N VAL A 116 -14.22 -16.33 26.22
CA VAL A 116 -14.33 -17.32 27.29
C VAL A 116 -15.77 -17.31 27.78
N ASP A 117 -16.47 -18.42 27.57
CA ASP A 117 -17.80 -18.63 28.12
C ASP A 117 -17.73 -18.43 29.65
N PRO A 118 -18.38 -17.40 30.22
CA PRO A 118 -18.32 -17.14 31.66
C PRO A 118 -18.93 -18.29 32.47
N ALA A 119 -19.74 -19.16 31.86
CA ALA A 119 -20.30 -20.34 32.48
C ALA A 119 -19.33 -21.55 32.46
N LYS A 120 -18.25 -21.51 31.68
CA LYS A 120 -17.21 -22.56 31.71
C LYS A 120 -16.16 -22.23 32.78
N PRO A 121 -16.09 -23.00 33.88
CA PRO A 121 -15.04 -22.80 34.86
C PRO A 121 -13.68 -23.01 34.21
N ARG A 122 -12.77 -22.05 34.40
CA ARG A 122 -11.39 -22.16 33.93
C ARG A 122 -10.76 -23.40 34.56
N ARG A 123 -10.38 -24.38 33.73
CA ARG A 123 -9.68 -25.58 34.22
C ARG A 123 -8.32 -25.15 34.73
N VAL A 124 -8.16 -25.08 36.04
CA VAL A 124 -6.85 -24.89 36.68
C VAL A 124 -6.10 -26.20 36.47
N GLN A 125 -5.14 -26.22 35.55
CA GLN A 125 -4.13 -27.27 35.52
C GLN A 125 -3.01 -26.84 36.44
N ASP A 126 -2.65 -27.71 37.37
CA ASP A 126 -1.42 -27.54 38.13
C ASP A 126 -0.23 -27.56 37.17
N PRO A 127 0.80 -26.72 37.39
CA PRO A 127 2.01 -26.73 36.60
C PRO A 127 2.63 -28.14 36.56
N PRO A 128 3.23 -28.54 35.43
CA PRO A 128 3.94 -29.81 35.35
C PRO A 128 5.00 -29.89 36.45
N GLY A 129 4.99 -30.98 37.24
CA GLY A 129 5.91 -31.17 38.37
C GLY A 129 5.34 -30.84 39.74
N THR A 130 4.05 -30.51 39.86
CA THR A 130 3.40 -30.38 41.16
C THR A 130 3.37 -31.75 41.86
N PRO A 131 4.00 -31.91 43.04
CA PRO A 131 4.07 -33.20 43.72
C PRO A 131 2.68 -33.65 44.15
N TRP A 132 2.42 -34.97 44.09
CA TRP A 132 1.19 -35.59 44.58
C TRP A 132 1.02 -35.29 46.08
N ARG A 133 -0.18 -34.88 46.50
CA ARG A 133 -0.55 -34.80 47.92
C ARG A 133 -1.10 -36.12 48.43
#